data_AF-A0A7V1E7Q6-F1
#
_entry.id   AF-A0A7V1E7Q6-F1
#
_cell.length_a   1.000
_cell.length_b   1.000
_cell.length_c   1.000
_cell.angle_alpha   90.00
_cell.angle_beta   90.00
_cell.angle_gamma   90.00
#
_symmetry.space_group_name_H-M   'P 1'
#
loop_
_entity.id
_entity.type
_entity.pdbx_description
1 polymer ?
#
loop_
_entity_poly.entity_id
_entity_poly.type
_entity_poly.pdbx_seq_one_letter_code
_entity_poly.pdbx_strand_id
1 'polypeptide(L)'
;MRSLKASILYGLAIWAIAFVVAILISPIRTSDRPFFESIMPVTVALATVLFSYLYFRGVVKSFLSEGVKLGLIWFTINIAIDLPMFSAGPMKMTLIDYVKDIGFTYLIIPIFTIGIGKTLDSRQNSPTPKMEVI
;
A
#
# COMPACT_ATOMS: atom_id res chain seq x y z
N MET A 1 0.60 0.64 17.87
CA MET A 1 1.41 0.93 16.69
C MET A 1 2.85 0.66 17.06
N ARG A 2 3.54 -0.21 16.31
CA ARG A 2 4.96 -0.51 16.54
C ARG A 2 5.83 0.74 16.44
N SER A 3 5.71 1.51 15.35
CA SER A 3 6.50 2.72 15.14
C SER A 3 5.84 3.66 14.12
N LEU A 4 5.41 4.83 14.59
CA LEU A 4 4.84 5.87 13.72
C LEU A 4 5.85 6.39 12.69
N LYS A 5 7.12 6.57 13.11
CA LYS A 5 8.20 6.99 12.22
C LYS A 5 8.39 6.02 11.06
N ALA A 6 8.42 4.71 11.34
CA ALA A 6 8.53 3.69 10.31
C ALA A 6 7.30 3.68 9.40
N SER A 7 6.09 3.81 9.96
CA SER A 7 4.86 3.91 9.18
C SER A 7 4.90 5.08 8.21
N ILE A 8 5.26 6.29 8.66
CA ILE A 8 5.34 7.46 7.78
C ILE A 8 6.39 7.28 6.68
N LEU A 9 7.60 6.83 7.06
CA LEU A 9 8.69 6.62 6.11
C LEU A 9 8.32 5.62 5.02
N TYR A 10 7.69 4.50 5.39
CA TYR A 10 7.26 3.50 4.42
C TYR A 10 6.10 3.97 3.54
N GLY A 11 5.15 4.73 4.09
CA GLY A 11 4.09 5.35 3.30
C GLY A 11 4.63 6.30 2.24
N LEU A 12 5.60 7.14 2.62
CA LEU A 12 6.32 8.02 1.69
C LEU A 12 7.12 7.23 0.65
N ALA A 13 7.76 6.14 1.05
CA ALA A 13 8.53 5.30 0.13
C ALA A 13 7.63 4.60 -0.91
N ILE A 14 6.43 4.13 -0.51
CA ILE A 14 5.44 3.57 -1.45
C ILE A 14 5.06 4.61 -2.50
N TRP A 15 4.71 5.81 -2.06
CA TRP A 15 4.36 6.91 -2.97
C TRP A 15 5.54 7.25 -3.91
N ALA A 16 6.74 7.41 -3.35
CA ALA A 16 7.93 7.76 -4.12
C ALA A 16 8.29 6.70 -5.16
N ILE A 17 8.17 5.42 -4.82
CA ILE A 17 8.40 4.31 -5.77
C ILE A 17 7.37 4.37 -6.91
N ALA A 18 6.09 4.52 -6.61
CA ALA A 18 5.05 4.65 -7.63
C ALA A 18 5.30 5.85 -8.54
N PHE A 19 5.66 6.99 -7.97
CA PHE A 19 5.98 8.22 -8.70
C PHE A 19 7.20 8.06 -9.62
N VAL A 20 8.29 7.49 -9.11
CA VAL A 20 9.51 7.23 -9.91
C VAL A 20 9.20 6.28 -11.06
N VAL A 21 8.47 5.19 -10.80
CA VAL A 21 8.06 4.25 -11.86
C VAL A 21 7.22 4.97 -12.90
N ALA A 22 6.21 5.74 -12.50
CA ALA A 22 5.36 6.50 -13.42
C ALA A 22 6.15 7.44 -14.33
N ILE A 23 7.20 8.11 -13.82
CA ILE A 23 8.09 8.94 -14.63
C ILE A 23 8.86 8.10 -15.64
N LEU A 24 9.47 6.99 -15.19
CA LEU A 24 10.28 6.12 -16.04
C LEU A 24 9.46 5.49 -17.18
N ILE A 25 8.21 5.12 -16.91
CA ILE A 25 7.32 4.51 -17.91
C ILE A 25 6.39 5.53 -18.58
N SER A 26 6.58 6.84 -18.36
CA SER A 26 5.71 7.88 -18.90
C SER A 26 5.53 7.84 -20.44
N PRO A 27 6.50 7.42 -21.27
CA PRO A 27 6.26 7.25 -22.72
C PRO A 27 5.17 6.21 -23.01
N ILE A 28 5.12 5.13 -22.21
CA ILE A 28 4.14 4.04 -22.34
C ILE A 28 2.72 4.55 -22.16
N ARG A 29 2.51 5.59 -21.33
CA ARG A 29 1.18 6.17 -21.10
C ARG A 29 0.51 6.66 -22.39
N THR A 30 1.30 7.10 -23.37
CA THR A 30 0.79 7.59 -24.67
C THR A 30 0.75 6.52 -25.74
N SER A 31 1.70 5.58 -25.74
CA SER A 31 1.77 4.52 -26.74
C SER A 31 0.88 3.31 -26.42
N ASP A 32 0.70 2.98 -25.14
CA ASP A 32 -0.07 1.84 -24.63
C ASP A 32 -0.61 2.14 -23.21
N ARG A 33 -1.69 2.91 -23.18
CA ARG A 33 -2.32 3.33 -21.93
C ARG A 33 -2.79 2.16 -21.04
N PRO A 34 -3.45 1.11 -21.56
CA PRO A 34 -3.84 -0.04 -20.74
C PRO A 34 -2.67 -0.74 -20.06
N PHE A 35 -1.52 -0.84 -20.74
CA PHE A 35 -0.34 -1.44 -20.13
C PHE A 35 0.24 -0.55 -19.02
N PHE A 36 0.33 0.77 -19.24
CA PHE A 36 0.68 1.73 -18.19
C PHE A 36 -0.22 1.58 -16.96
N GLU A 37 -1.54 1.57 -17.17
CA GLU A 37 -2.55 1.44 -16.11
C GLU A 37 -2.51 0.08 -15.41
N SER A 38 -1.91 -0.95 -16.03
CA SER A 38 -1.69 -2.26 -15.40
C SER A 38 -0.40 -2.30 -14.57
N ILE A 39 0.66 -1.62 -15.01
CA ILE A 39 1.95 -1.57 -14.29
C ILE A 39 1.82 -0.81 -12.97
N MET A 40 1.03 0.26 -12.93
CA MET A 40 0.90 1.11 -11.76
C MET A 40 0.33 0.37 -10.52
N PRO A 41 -0.81 -0.36 -10.60
CA PRO A 41 -1.29 -1.22 -9.52
C PRO A 41 -0.30 -2.30 -9.08
N VAL A 42 0.40 -2.94 -10.03
CA VAL A 42 1.42 -3.95 -9.71
C VAL A 42 2.56 -3.33 -8.91
N THR A 43 2.99 -2.13 -9.27
CA THR A 43 4.04 -1.38 -8.57
C THR A 43 3.61 -1.05 -7.13
N VAL A 44 2.41 -0.50 -6.95
CA VAL A 44 1.85 -0.17 -5.63
C VAL A 44 1.68 -1.43 -4.78
N ALA A 45 1.18 -2.53 -5.36
CA ALA A 45 1.04 -3.81 -4.70
C ALA A 45 2.39 -4.35 -4.21
N LEU A 46 3.40 -4.38 -5.09
CA LEU A 46 4.73 -4.87 -4.74
C LEU A 46 5.37 -4.06 -3.61
N ALA A 47 5.33 -2.73 -3.72
CA ALA A 47 5.84 -1.84 -2.67
C ALA A 47 5.09 -2.06 -1.35
N THR A 48 3.76 -2.12 -1.39
CA THR A 48 2.93 -2.35 -0.20
C THR A 48 3.25 -3.67 0.49
N VAL A 49 3.40 -4.78 -0.27
CA VAL A 49 3.77 -6.09 0.30
C VAL A 49 5.16 -6.01 0.94
N LEU A 50 6.15 -5.46 0.23
CA LEU A 50 7.52 -5.36 0.70
C LEU A 50 7.60 -4.59 2.01
N PHE A 51 7.03 -3.38 2.07
CA PHE A 51 7.07 -2.58 3.29
C PHE A 51 6.19 -3.15 4.40
N SER A 52 5.08 -3.80 4.07
CA SER A 52 4.27 -4.51 5.07
C SER A 52 5.09 -5.60 5.72
N TYR A 53 5.79 -6.41 4.94
CA TYR A 53 6.70 -7.43 5.44
C TYR A 53 7.75 -6.83 6.38
N LEU A 54 8.45 -5.76 5.97
CA LEU A 54 9.46 -5.09 6.80
C LEU A 54 8.88 -4.53 8.10
N TYR A 55 7.67 -3.95 8.05
CA TYR A 55 6.99 -3.41 9.23
C TYR A 55 6.55 -4.52 10.19
N PHE A 56 5.93 -5.59 9.68
CA PHE A 56 5.40 -6.68 10.50
C PHE A 56 6.48 -7.56 11.13
N ARG A 57 7.70 -7.60 10.58
CA ARG A 57 8.85 -8.33 11.18
C ARG A 57 9.17 -7.99 12.62
N GLY A 58 8.76 -6.82 13.13
CA GLY A 58 8.95 -6.46 14.54
C GLY A 58 7.65 -6.13 15.27
N VAL A 59 6.51 -6.58 14.74
CA VAL A 59 5.23 -6.57 15.47
C VAL A 59 5.12 -7.88 16.25
N VAL A 60 4.79 -7.80 17.54
CA VAL A 60 4.74 -8.98 18.43
C VAL A 60 3.30 -9.44 18.71
N LYS A 61 2.33 -8.52 18.68
CA LYS A 61 0.92 -8.79 19.00
C LYS A 61 0.00 -7.81 18.29
N SER A 62 -1.30 -8.12 18.30
CA SER A 62 -2.36 -7.25 17.77
C SER A 62 -2.19 -6.95 16.28
N PHE A 63 -1.85 -7.99 15.51
CA PHE A 63 -1.46 -7.86 14.10
C PHE A 63 -2.57 -7.25 13.24
N LEU A 64 -3.84 -7.60 13.51
CA LEU A 64 -4.97 -7.01 12.80
C LEU A 64 -5.09 -5.50 13.05
N SER A 65 -4.97 -5.06 14.31
CA SER A 65 -5.03 -3.64 14.66
C SER A 65 -3.87 -2.84 14.03
N GLU A 66 -2.67 -3.43 14.01
CA GLU A 66 -1.52 -2.83 13.32
C GLU A 66 -1.76 -2.72 11.81
N GLY A 67 -2.30 -3.76 11.17
CA GLY A 67 -2.60 -3.75 9.73
C GLY A 67 -3.61 -2.69 9.31
N VAL A 68 -4.67 -2.50 10.11
CA VAL A 68 -5.67 -1.44 9.87
C VAL A 68 -5.02 -0.05 9.99
N LYS A 69 -4.30 0.21 11.08
CA LYS A 69 -3.65 1.52 11.31
C LYS A 69 -2.63 1.84 10.23
N LEU A 70 -1.79 0.86 9.87
CA LEU A 70 -0.78 1.00 8.84
C LEU A 70 -1.40 1.30 7.48
N GLY A 71 -2.44 0.56 7.11
CA GLY A 71 -3.18 0.75 5.86
C GLY A 71 -3.78 2.14 5.75
N LEU A 72 -4.45 2.62 6.81
CA LEU A 72 -5.04 3.96 6.84
C LEU A 72 -3.97 5.06 6.73
N ILE A 73 -2.84 4.93 7.43
CA ILE A 73 -1.76 5.92 7.36
C ILE A 73 -1.19 5.98 5.95
N TRP A 74 -0.86 4.82 5.36
CA TRP A 74 -0.24 4.78 4.03
C TRP A 74 -1.19 5.25 2.93
N PHE A 75 -2.45 4.82 2.98
CA PHE A 75 -3.50 5.29 2.09
C PHE A 75 -3.65 6.82 2.15
N THR A 76 -3.69 7.36 3.37
CA THR A 76 -3.81 8.81 3.59
C THR A 76 -2.60 9.55 3.05
N ILE A 77 -1.38 9.07 3.30
CA ILE A 77 -0.15 9.70 2.79
C ILE A 77 -0.16 9.75 1.26
N ASN A 78 -0.50 8.64 0.60
CA ASN A 78 -0.49 8.57 -0.86
C ASN A 78 -1.50 9.53 -1.47
N ILE A 79 -2.75 9.54 -0.98
CA ILE A 79 -3.77 10.47 -1.47
C ILE A 79 -3.42 11.93 -1.14
N ALA A 80 -2.92 12.22 0.07
CA ALA A 80 -2.64 13.58 0.50
C ALA A 80 -1.52 14.24 -0.31
N ILE A 81 -0.57 13.46 -0.83
CA ILE A 81 0.51 13.97 -1.68
C ILE A 81 0.05 14.06 -3.15
N ASP A 82 -0.62 13.04 -3.66
CA ASP A 82 -1.05 13.01 -5.07
C ASP A 82 -2.14 14.02 -5.38
N LEU A 83 -3.16 14.15 -4.53
CA LEU A 83 -4.33 14.94 -4.84
C LEU A 83 -4.01 16.42 -5.13
N PRO A 84 -3.16 17.12 -4.35
CA PRO A 84 -2.71 18.47 -4.70
C PRO A 84 -1.96 18.53 -6.05
N MET A 85 -1.14 17.51 -6.34
CA MET A 85 -0.34 17.45 -7.57
C MET A 85 -1.23 17.33 -8.82
N PHE A 86 -2.33 16.57 -8.74
CA PHE A 86 -3.24 16.34 -9.87
C PHE A 86 -4.40 17.34 -9.95
N SER A 87 -4.73 18.04 -8.86
CA SER A 87 -5.77 19.09 -8.85
C SER A 87 -5.22 20.47 -9.23
N ALA A 88 -3.99 20.80 -8.83
CA ALA A 88 -3.42 22.13 -9.02
C ALA A 88 -2.12 22.13 -9.84
N GLY A 89 -1.48 20.97 -10.05
CA GLY A 89 -0.18 20.87 -10.69
C GLY A 89 -0.18 20.79 -12.22
N PRO A 90 0.96 20.46 -12.84
CA PRO A 90 1.13 20.44 -14.30
C PRO A 90 0.41 19.27 -14.98
N MET A 91 0.03 18.22 -14.23
CA MET A 91 -0.72 17.06 -14.71
C MET A 91 -2.20 17.15 -14.33
N LYS A 92 -2.82 18.30 -14.52
CA LYS A 92 -4.21 18.55 -14.13
C LYS A 92 -5.19 17.54 -14.71
N MET A 93 -6.06 17.01 -13.87
CA MET A 93 -7.18 16.15 -14.24
C MET A 93 -8.39 16.45 -13.37
N THR A 94 -9.58 16.02 -13.80
CA THR A 94 -10.77 16.14 -12.96
C THR A 94 -10.64 15.20 -11.76
N LEU A 95 -11.35 15.50 -10.66
CA LEU A 95 -11.38 14.60 -9.50
C LEU A 95 -11.89 13.20 -9.86
N ILE A 96 -12.84 13.12 -10.80
CA ILE A 96 -13.42 11.84 -11.25
C ILE A 96 -12.38 11.03 -12.02
N ASP A 97 -11.63 11.67 -12.92
CA ASP A 97 -10.55 11.00 -13.66
C ASP A 97 -9.43 10.57 -12.72
N TYR A 98 -9.06 11.41 -11.75
CA TYR A 98 -8.11 11.05 -10.71
C TYR A 98 -8.53 9.79 -9.95
N VAL A 99 -9.78 9.72 -9.50
CA VAL A 99 -10.28 8.55 -8.76
C VAL A 99 -10.22 7.30 -9.62
N LYS A 100 -10.61 7.38 -10.90
CA LYS A 100 -10.62 6.23 -11.82
C LYS A 100 -9.22 5.75 -12.20
N ASP A 101 -8.33 6.69 -12.53
CA ASP A 101 -7.01 6.37 -13.07
C ASP A 101 -5.99 6.07 -11.96
N ILE A 102 -6.13 6.66 -10.78
CA ILE A 102 -5.11 6.65 -9.72
C ILE A 102 -5.70 6.31 -8.35
N GLY A 103 -6.68 7.08 -7.88
CA GLY A 103 -7.19 7.01 -6.51
C GLY A 103 -7.69 5.62 -6.12
N PHE A 104 -8.35 4.91 -7.04
CA PHE A 104 -8.85 3.57 -6.80
C PHE A 104 -7.73 2.55 -6.58
N THR A 105 -6.58 2.72 -7.25
CA THR A 105 -5.39 1.87 -7.09
C THR A 105 -4.88 1.88 -5.65
N TYR A 106 -5.01 3.00 -4.93
CA TYR A 106 -4.56 3.09 -3.55
C TYR A 106 -5.35 2.21 -2.58
N LEU A 107 -6.53 1.68 -2.95
CA LEU A 107 -7.25 0.70 -2.13
C LEU A 107 -6.46 -0.61 -1.93
N ILE A 108 -5.50 -0.91 -2.80
CA ILE A 108 -4.56 -2.04 -2.62
C ILE A 108 -3.86 -1.94 -1.27
N ILE A 109 -3.50 -0.72 -0.85
CA ILE A 109 -2.74 -0.46 0.38
C ILE A 109 -3.46 -1.03 1.61
N PRO A 110 -4.66 -0.57 1.99
CA PRO A 110 -5.37 -1.10 3.17
C PRO A 110 -5.79 -2.55 3.00
N ILE A 111 -6.15 -3.00 1.79
CA ILE A 111 -6.52 -4.40 1.55
C ILE A 111 -5.37 -5.33 1.93
N PHE A 112 -4.15 -4.99 1.50
CA PHE A 112 -2.98 -5.83 1.73
C PHE A 112 -2.50 -5.76 3.18
N THR A 113 -2.40 -4.58 3.78
CA THR A 113 -1.95 -4.45 5.18
C THR A 113 -2.91 -5.14 6.15
N ILE A 114 -4.22 -5.04 5.92
CA ILE A 114 -5.25 -5.72 6.72
C ILE A 114 -5.21 -7.23 6.48
N GLY A 115 -5.08 -7.67 5.22
CA GLY A 115 -4.99 -9.10 4.88
C GLY A 115 -3.80 -9.78 5.55
N ILE A 116 -2.62 -9.15 5.52
CA ILE A 116 -1.42 -9.63 6.20
C ILE A 116 -1.64 -9.63 7.72
N GLY A 117 -2.15 -8.53 8.27
CA GLY A 117 -2.44 -8.39 9.69
C GLY A 117 -3.38 -9.49 10.20
N LYS A 118 -4.49 -9.74 9.49
CA LYS A 118 -5.46 -10.80 9.80
C LYS A 118 -4.82 -12.18 9.77
N THR A 119 -4.00 -12.47 8.74
CA THR A 119 -3.34 -13.76 8.58
C THR A 119 -2.36 -14.05 9.73
N LEU A 120 -1.59 -13.05 10.17
CA LEU A 120 -0.68 -13.19 11.30
C LEU A 120 -1.42 -13.33 12.63
N ASP A 121 -2.51 -12.59 12.82
CA ASP A 121 -3.34 -12.65 14.02
C ASP A 121 -3.96 -14.05 14.20
N SER A 122 -4.47 -14.65 13.11
CA SER A 122 -5.01 -16.01 13.15
C SER A 122 -3.96 -17.06 13.51
N ARG A 123 -2.70 -16.90 13.07
CA ARG A 123 -1.61 -17.82 13.41
C ARG A 123 -1.21 -17.72 14.89
N GLN A 124 -1.25 -16.52 15.47
CA GLN A 124 -0.95 -16.32 16.89
C GLN A 124 -2.02 -16.91 17.80
N ASN A 125 -3.28 -16.88 17.38
CA ASN A 125 -4.44 -17.33 18.18
C ASN A 125 -4.83 -18.80 17.91
N SER A 126 -4.10 -19.53 17.08
CA SER A 126 -4.38 -20.95 16.82
C SER A 126 -3.93 -21.81 18.01
N PRO A 127 -4.78 -22.71 18.55
CA PRO A 127 -4.39 -23.58 19.64
C PRO A 127 -3.22 -24.49 19.23
N THR A 128 -2.20 -24.61 20.06
CA THR A 128 -1.09 -25.56 19.85
C THR A 128 -1.65 -26.97 19.69
N PRO A 129 -1.18 -27.75 18.69
CA PRO A 129 -1.60 -29.14 18.56
C PRO A 129 -1.26 -29.86 19.86
N LYS A 130 -2.25 -30.50 20.48
CA LYS A 130 -1.95 -31.43 21.58
C LYS A 130 -1.09 -32.53 20.96
N MET A 131 0.17 -32.65 21.41
CA MET A 131 0.94 -33.85 21.12
C MET A 131 0.20 -35.00 21.80
N GLU A 132 -0.51 -35.81 21.02
CA GLU A 132 -0.97 -37.11 21.48
C GLU A 132 0.29 -37.94 21.73
N VAL A 133 0.60 -38.10 23.01
CA VAL A 133 1.61 -39.06 23.46
C VAL A 133 1.00 -40.44 23.24
N ILE A 134 1.48 -41.14 22.22
CA ILE A 134 1.19 -42.56 21.97
C ILE A 134 1.97 -43.41 22.97
#